data_AF-A0AAW5N6J4-F1
#
_entry.id   AF-A0AAW5N6J4-F1
#
_cell.length_a   1.000
_cell.length_b   1.000
_cell.length_c   1.000
_cell.angle_alpha   90.00
_cell.angle_beta   90.00
_cell.angle_gamma   90.00
#
_symmetry.space_group_name_H-M   'P 1'
#
loop_
_entity.id
_entity.type
_entity.pdbx_description
1 polymer ?
#
loop_
_entity_poly.entity_id
_entity_poly.type
_entity_poly.pdbx_seq_one_letter_code
_entity_poly.pdbx_strand_id
1 'polypeptide(L)' 'MAPIWGVRPQVGVDAVVPAFLIIVLGGVGSLWGAVAAGLLVGLAVGLTGAYASEWSLMSMYLLFIAVVTFR' A
#
# COMPACT_ATOMS: atom_id res chain seq x y z
N MET A 1 9.11 -18.90 -1.23
CA MET A 1 8.49 -17.58 -0.96
C MET A 1 9.53 -16.54 -1.33
N ALA A 2 9.33 -15.84 -2.45
CA ALA A 2 10.18 -14.72 -2.84
C ALA A 2 9.69 -13.45 -2.14
N PRO A 3 10.56 -12.53 -1.73
CA PRO A 3 10.15 -11.28 -1.10
C PRO A 3 9.27 -10.47 -2.06
N ILE A 4 8.22 -9.82 -1.52
CA ILE A 4 7.30 -8.93 -2.29
C ILE A 4 8.12 -7.90 -3.09
N TRP A 5 9.23 -7.45 -2.51
CA TRP A 5 10.20 -6.57 -3.15
C TRP A 5 11.55 -7.29 -3.28
N GLY A 6 12.10 -7.36 -4.48
CA GLY A 6 13.48 -7.79 -4.66
C GLY A 6 14.44 -6.81 -4.00
N VAL A 7 15.46 -7.29 -3.30
CA VAL A 7 16.46 -6.43 -2.67
C VAL A 7 17.31 -5.80 -3.78
N ARG A 8 17.12 -4.49 -3.99
CA ARG A 8 17.84 -3.69 -4.98
C ARG A 8 18.10 -2.30 -4.39
N PRO A 9 19.16 -1.58 -4.80
CA PRO A 9 19.51 -0.30 -4.18
C PRO A 9 18.39 0.76 -4.22
N GLN A 10 17.41 0.61 -5.11
CA GLN A 10 16.32 1.58 -5.28
C GLN A 10 15.07 1.31 -4.41
N VAL A 11 15.04 0.24 -3.59
CA VAL A 11 13.83 -0.15 -2.83
C VAL A 11 13.27 0.95 -1.93
N GLY A 12 14.11 1.84 -1.41
CA GLY A 12 13.66 2.97 -0.61
C GLY A 12 12.83 3.97 -1.41
N VAL A 13 13.17 4.18 -2.68
CA VAL A 13 12.44 5.06 -3.60
C VAL A 13 11.11 4.44 -4.00
N ASP A 14 11.10 3.13 -4.26
CA ASP A 14 9.88 2.37 -4.58
C ASP A 14 8.85 2.42 -3.42
N ALA A 15 9.32 2.56 -2.17
CA ALA A 15 8.45 2.64 -0.98
C ALA A 15 7.85 4.03 -0.71
N VAL A 16 8.31 5.09 -1.39
CA VAL A 16 7.86 6.47 -1.14
C VAL A 16 6.38 6.65 -1.47
N VAL A 17 5.94 6.15 -2.62
CA VAL A 17 4.53 6.28 -3.05
C VAL A 17 3.59 5.49 -2.14
N PRO A 18 3.86 4.22 -1.78
CA PRO A 18 3.10 3.50 -0.76
C PRO A 18 3.03 4.24 0.58
N ALA A 19 4.16 4.74 1.07
CA ALA A 19 4.19 5.47 2.34
C ALA A 19 3.31 6.73 2.30
N PHE A 20 3.37 7.48 1.20
CA PHE A 20 2.51 8.65 0.98
C PHE A 20 1.03 8.28 0.98
N LEU A 21 0.63 7.25 0.21
CA LEU A 21 -0.77 6.84 0.14
C LEU A 21 -1.29 6.40 1.52
N ILE A 22 -0.51 5.67 2.29
CA ILE A 22 -0.88 5.22 3.64
C ILE A 22 -1.15 6.41 4.57
N ILE A 23 -0.31 7.45 4.52
CA ILE A 23 -0.47 8.65 5.36
C ILE A 23 -1.71 9.44 4.94
N VAL A 24 -1.98 9.57 3.63
CA VAL A 24 -3.17 10.26 3.13
C VAL A 24 -4.45 9.50 3.48
N LEU A 25 -4.43 8.17 3.33
CA LEU A 25 -5.54 7.29 3.67
C LEU A 25 -5.85 7.30 5.18
N GLY A 26 -4.82 7.29 6.02
CA GLY A 26 -4.92 7.31 7.47
C GLY A 26 -5.20 8.68 8.08
N GLY A 27 -4.99 9.76 7.32
CA GLY A 27 -5.11 11.14 7.78
C GLY A 27 -3.78 11.73 8.27
N VAL A 28 -3.40 12.88 7.70
CA VAL A 28 -2.15 13.59 8.01
C VAL A 28 -2.11 13.95 9.50
N GLY A 29 -1.05 13.51 10.19
CA GLY A 29 -0.85 13.76 11.63
C GLY A 29 -1.40 12.69 12.57
N SER A 30 -2.07 11.64 12.06
CA SER A 30 -2.55 10.51 12.89
C SER A 30 -1.66 9.28 12.75
N LEU A 31 -0.91 8.96 13.81
CA LEU A 31 -0.09 7.73 13.85
C LEU A 31 -0.97 6.48 13.74
N TRP A 32 -2.04 6.40 14.54
CA TRP A 32 -2.93 5.24 14.55
C TRP A 32 -3.71 5.09 13.24
N GLY A 33 -4.09 6.20 12.62
CA GLY A 33 -4.71 6.21 11.29
C GLY A 33 -3.75 5.65 10.24
N ALA A 34 -2.48 6.09 10.25
CA ALA A 34 -1.46 5.58 9.34
C ALA A 34 -1.15 4.09 9.55
N VAL A 35 -1.13 3.60 10.80
CA VAL A 35 -0.95 2.17 11.09
C VAL A 35 -2.11 1.33 10.56
N ALA A 36 -3.35 1.75 10.80
CA ALA A 36 -4.53 1.05 10.29
C ALA A 36 -4.58 1.04 8.76
N ALA A 37 -4.29 2.19 8.13
CA ALA A 37 -4.18 2.31 6.69
C ALA A 37 -3.06 1.43 6.11
N GLY A 38 -1.89 1.38 6.76
CA GLY A 38 -0.76 0.57 6.34
C GLY A 38 -1.07 -0.93 6.39
N LEU A 39 -1.79 -1.37 7.42
CA LEU A 39 -2.28 -2.75 7.52
C LEU A 39 -3.27 -3.08 6.41
N LEU A 40 -4.24 -2.20 6.14
CA LEU A 40 -5.23 -2.40 5.07
C LEU A 40 -4.59 -2.46 3.68
N VAL A 41 -3.70 -1.52 3.37
CA VAL A 41 -2.97 -1.49 2.10
C VAL A 41 -2.06 -2.71 1.97
N GLY A 42 -1.33 -3.07 3.03
CA GLY A 42 -0.47 -4.25 3.05
C GLY A 42 -1.24 -5.54 2.84
N LEU A 43 -2.43 -5.68 3.45
CA LEU A 43 -3.33 -6.81 3.23
C LEU A 43 -3.81 -6.88 1.78
N ALA A 44 -4.24 -5.76 1.20
CA ALA A 44 -4.72 -5.73 -0.17
C ALA A 44 -3.63 -6.08 -1.19
N VAL A 45 -2.45 -5.49 -1.05
CA VAL A 45 -1.27 -5.78 -1.90
C VAL A 45 -0.79 -7.22 -1.69
N GLY A 46 -0.78 -7.71 -0.46
CA GLY A 46 -0.38 -9.08 -0.16
C GLY A 46 -1.34 -10.13 -0.73
N LEU A 47 -2.65 -9.93 -0.57
CA LEU A 47 -3.67 -10.82 -1.12
C LEU A 47 -3.69 -10.79 -2.64
N THR A 48 -3.66 -9.60 -3.24
CA THR A 48 -3.61 -9.49 -4.70
C THR A 48 -2.28 -10.02 -5.25
N GLY A 49 -1.16 -9.82 -4.56
CA GLY A 49 0.12 -10.43 -4.88
C GLY A 49 0.09 -11.97 -4.89
N ALA A 50 -0.71 -12.60 -4.02
CA ALA A 50 -0.84 -14.04 -3.94
C ALA A 50 -1.71 -14.65 -5.06
N TYR A 51 -2.79 -13.97 -5.47
CA TYR A 51 -3.75 -14.48 -6.46
C TYR A 51 -3.55 -13.92 -7.88
N ALA A 52 -3.08 -12.69 -8.01
CA ALA A 52 -2.93 -11.96 -9.26
C ALA A 52 -1.74 -10.99 -9.16
N SER A 53 -0.51 -11.53 -9.22
CA SER A 53 0.72 -10.77 -8.96
C SER A 53 0.89 -9.53 -9.84
N GLU A 54 0.39 -9.57 -11.07
CA GLU A 54 0.38 -8.45 -12.02
C GLU A 54 -0.48 -7.27 -11.53
N TRP A 55 -1.50 -7.54 -10.71
CA TRP A 55 -2.46 -6.56 -10.20
C TRP A 55 -2.10 -6.07 -8.80
N SER A 56 -1.03 -6.60 -8.21
CA SER A 56 -0.62 -6.31 -6.83
C SER A 56 -0.34 -4.82 -6.59
N LEU A 57 0.36 -4.17 -7.52
CA LEU A 57 0.61 -2.72 -7.42
C LEU A 57 -0.65 -1.91 -7.68
N MET A 58 -1.51 -2.37 -8.60
CA MET A 58 -2.75 -1.67 -8.94
C MET A 58 -3.77 -1.70 -7.79
N SER A 59 -3.80 -2.77 -7.01
CA SER A 59 -4.73 -2.94 -5.89
C SER A 59 -4.60 -1.85 -4.83
N MET A 60 -3.38 -1.41 -4.53
CA MET A 60 -3.12 -0.29 -3.63
C MET A 60 -3.80 1.00 -4.09
N TYR A 61 -3.66 1.34 -5.37
CA TYR A 61 -4.27 2.54 -5.94
C TYR A 61 -5.80 2.43 -6.01
N LEU A 62 -6.34 1.26 -6.33
CA LEU A 62 -7.78 1.02 -6.30
C LEU A 62 -8.36 1.19 -4.90
N LEU A 63 -7.66 0.68 -3.88
CA LEU A 63 -8.08 0.82 -2.49
C LEU A 63 -8.02 2.27 -2.04
N PHE A 64 -6.98 3.00 -2.43
CA PHE A 64 -6.88 4.44 -2.20
C PHE A 64 -8.05 5.21 -2.83
N ILE A 65 -8.37 4.95 -4.11
CA ILE A 65 -9.49 5.58 -4.81
C ILE A 65 -10.82 5.24 -4.13
N ALA A 66 -11.03 3.97 -3.77
CA ALA A 66 -12.24 3.54 -3.09
C ALA A 66 -12.43 4.29 -1.77
N VAL A 67 -11.43 4.30 -0.89
CA VAL A 67 -11.54 4.94 0.42
C VAL A 67 -11.72 6.45 0.30
N VAL A 68 -10.99 7.12 -0.60
CA VAL A 68 -11.14 8.57 -0.83
C VAL A 68 -12.49 8.92 -1.42
N THR A 69 -13.08 8.05 -2.25
CA THR A 69 -14.39 8.30 -2.85
C THR A 69 -15.53 8.15 -1.83
N PHE A 70 -15.40 7.23 -0.87
CA PHE A 70 -16.42 6.98 0.16
C PHE A 70 -16.23 7.82 1.43
N ARG A 71 -15.17 8.64 1.51
CA ARG A 71 -14.86 9.52 2.64
C ARG A 71 -15.19 10.97 2.29
#